data_AF-A0A9R1IDL3-F1
#
_entry.id   AF-A0A9R1IDL3-F1
#
_cell.length_a   1.000
_cell.length_b   1.000
_cell.length_c   1.000
_cell.angle_alpha   90.00
_cell.angle_beta   90.00
_cell.angle_gamma   90.00
#
_symmetry.space_group_name_H-M   'P 1'
#
loop_
_entity.id
_entity.type
_entity.pdbx_description
1 polymer ?
#
loop_
_entity_poly.entity_id
_entity_poly.type
_entity_poly.pdbx_seq_one_letter_code
_entity_poly.pdbx_strand_id
1 'polypeptide(L)'
;VPLGRRDSTTASLAEANADLPGPTLNLDQLIRAFDKKQLTPRDLTALSGAHTIGFSQCQFFRGHIYNDTNIDPAFAALRRQTCAAAAPAGDSNLAPFDAQTQLVFDNAYYRNLVAQRGLLHSDQELFNGASQDALVRQYGSNPALFAADFVAAMIKMG
;
A
#
# COMPACT_ATOMS: atom_id res chain seq x y z
N VAL A 1 15.88 -15.25 7.96
CA VAL A 1 16.28 -14.50 6.75
C VAL A 1 17.36 -15.28 6.02
N PRO A 2 17.15 -15.72 4.76
CA PRO A 2 18.18 -16.36 3.95
C PRO A 2 19.34 -15.39 3.66
N LEU A 3 20.58 -15.89 3.70
CA LEU A 3 21.81 -15.12 3.55
C LEU A 3 22.60 -15.58 2.31
N GLY A 4 23.61 -14.81 1.91
CA GLY A 4 24.53 -15.18 0.81
C GLY A 4 24.39 -14.36 -0.47
N ARG A 5 23.52 -13.34 -0.50
CA ARG A 5 23.48 -12.34 -1.59
C ARG A 5 24.80 -11.58 -1.68
N ARG A 6 25.16 -11.14 -2.89
CA ARG A 6 26.35 -10.32 -3.18
C ARG A 6 25.91 -8.99 -3.79
N ASP A 7 26.74 -7.97 -3.65
CA ASP A 7 26.45 -6.65 -4.19
C ASP A 7 26.61 -6.60 -5.71
N SER A 8 25.76 -5.80 -6.38
CA SER A 8 25.90 -5.50 -7.79
C SER A 8 27.03 -4.48 -8.03
N THR A 9 27.58 -4.46 -9.25
CA THR A 9 28.53 -3.44 -9.71
C THR A 9 27.89 -2.36 -10.57
N THR A 10 26.58 -2.45 -10.79
CA THR A 10 25.78 -1.57 -11.65
C THR A 10 24.42 -1.29 -11.00
N ALA A 11 23.74 -0.27 -11.53
CA ALA A 11 22.36 0.09 -11.20
C ALA A 11 21.60 0.42 -12.50
N SER A 12 20.27 0.31 -12.46
CA SER A 12 19.40 0.57 -13.62
C SER A 12 18.27 1.51 -13.27
N LEU A 13 18.38 2.76 -13.71
CA LEU A 13 17.30 3.76 -13.60
C LEU A 13 16.08 3.35 -14.42
N ALA A 14 16.31 2.76 -15.60
CA ALA A 14 15.24 2.31 -16.48
C ALA A 14 14.40 1.20 -15.83
N GLU A 15 15.05 0.21 -15.20
CA GLU A 15 14.35 -0.86 -14.49
C GLU A 15 13.62 -0.32 -13.25
N ALA A 16 14.23 0.59 -12.49
CA ALA A 16 13.55 1.21 -11.34
C ALA A 16 12.25 1.92 -11.75
N ASN A 17 12.29 2.71 -12.84
CA ASN A 17 11.11 3.40 -13.36
C ASN A 17 10.05 2.45 -13.95
N ALA A 18 10.47 1.30 -14.48
CA ALA A 18 9.57 0.34 -15.12
C ALA A 18 8.97 -0.70 -14.14
N ASP A 19 9.67 -0.99 -13.04
CA ASP A 19 9.35 -2.14 -12.17
C ASP A 19 8.77 -1.74 -10.82
N LEU A 20 8.98 -0.51 -10.36
CA LEU A 20 8.41 -0.05 -9.10
C LEU A 20 6.93 0.36 -9.31
N PRO A 21 5.97 -0.25 -8.57
CA PRO A 21 4.57 0.08 -8.71
C PRO A 21 4.30 1.49 -8.18
N GLY A 22 3.56 2.28 -8.97
CA GLY A 22 3.12 3.61 -8.57
C GLY A 22 1.89 3.59 -7.65
N PRO A 23 1.66 4.64 -6.85
CA PRO A 23 0.56 4.69 -5.88
C PRO A 23 -0.82 4.79 -6.52
N THR A 24 -0.90 5.10 -7.82
CA THR A 24 -2.13 5.29 -8.61
C THR A 24 -2.49 4.08 -9.48
N LEU A 25 -1.79 2.95 -9.33
CA LEU A 25 -2.09 1.74 -10.09
C LEU A 25 -3.37 1.08 -9.57
N ASN A 26 -4.18 0.56 -10.50
CA ASN A 26 -5.34 -0.26 -10.17
C ASN A 26 -4.93 -1.71 -9.83
N LEU A 27 -5.88 -2.51 -9.33
CA LEU A 27 -5.60 -3.87 -8.87
C LEU A 27 -4.93 -4.77 -9.93
N ASP A 28 -5.41 -4.74 -11.18
CA ASP A 28 -4.85 -5.56 -12.26
C ASP A 28 -3.41 -5.18 -12.58
N GLN A 29 -3.10 -3.88 -12.54
CA GLN A 29 -1.74 -3.37 -12.73
C GLN A 29 -0.82 -3.76 -11.58
N LEU A 30 -1.30 -3.70 -10.33
CA LEU A 30 -0.56 -4.17 -9.16
C LEU A 30 -0.25 -5.67 -9.25
N ILE A 31 -1.24 -6.48 -9.59
CA ILE A 31 -1.07 -7.93 -9.78
C ILE A 31 0.00 -8.21 -10.84
N ARG A 32 -0.04 -7.54 -12.00
CA ARG A 32 0.96 -7.71 -13.07
C ARG A 32 2.36 -7.27 -12.64
N ALA A 33 2.46 -6.17 -11.88
CA ALA A 33 3.74 -5.68 -11.37
C ALA A 33 4.40 -6.68 -10.41
N PHE A 34 3.61 -7.30 -9.53
CA PHE A 34 4.07 -8.33 -8.59
C PHE A 34 4.36 -9.66 -9.30
N ASP A 35 3.54 -10.05 -10.27
CA ASP A 35 3.74 -11.26 -11.06
C ASP A 35 5.05 -11.21 -11.88
N LYS A 36 5.44 -10.03 -12.39
CA LYS A 36 6.76 -9.80 -13.01
C LYS A 36 7.93 -10.13 -12.06
N LYS A 37 7.69 -10.08 -10.74
CA LYS A 37 8.64 -10.45 -9.68
C LYS A 37 8.36 -11.84 -9.10
N GLN A 38 7.54 -12.65 -9.77
CA GLN A 38 7.12 -13.99 -9.36
C GLN A 38 6.37 -14.01 -8.03
N LEU A 39 5.75 -12.87 -7.65
CA LEU A 39 4.94 -12.72 -6.46
C LEU A 39 3.45 -12.86 -6.82
N THR A 40 2.74 -13.68 -6.05
CA THR A 40 1.33 -13.97 -6.26
C THR A 40 0.45 -12.81 -5.79
N PRO A 41 -0.85 -12.75 -6.16
CA PRO A 41 -1.78 -11.78 -5.59
C PRO A 41 -1.90 -11.84 -4.05
N ARG A 42 -1.68 -13.02 -3.44
CA ARG A 42 -1.60 -13.17 -1.97
C ARG A 42 -0.35 -12.48 -1.42
N ASP A 43 0.80 -12.63 -2.10
CA ASP A 43 2.06 -11.97 -1.74
C ASP A 43 1.91 -10.44 -1.87
N LEU A 44 1.26 -9.95 -2.94
CA LEU A 44 0.87 -8.53 -3.10
C LEU A 44 0.10 -8.04 -1.88
N THR A 45 -1.02 -8.70 -1.56
CA THR A 45 -1.89 -8.25 -0.46
C THR A 45 -1.17 -8.31 0.89
N ALA A 46 -0.32 -9.32 1.12
CA ALA A 46 0.49 -9.41 2.33
C ALA A 46 1.52 -8.26 2.39
N LEU A 47 2.31 -8.05 1.34
CA LEU A 47 3.38 -7.05 1.31
C LEU A 47 2.86 -5.61 1.35
N SER A 48 1.68 -5.34 0.77
CA SER A 48 0.99 -4.06 0.95
C SER A 48 0.68 -3.75 2.42
N GLY A 49 0.54 -4.78 3.26
CA GLY A 49 0.43 -4.64 4.71
C GLY A 49 1.62 -3.96 5.38
N ALA A 50 2.78 -3.82 4.69
CA ALA A 50 3.88 -2.99 5.19
C ALA A 50 3.48 -1.53 5.42
N HIS A 51 2.43 -1.05 4.74
CA HIS A 51 1.81 0.27 4.98
C HIS A 51 1.03 0.34 6.32
N THR A 52 1.08 -0.67 7.19
CA THR A 52 0.64 -0.52 8.59
C THR A 52 1.52 0.45 9.40
N ILE A 53 2.72 0.78 8.90
CA ILE A 53 3.62 1.78 9.49
C ILE A 53 4.10 2.78 8.44
N GLY A 54 4.57 3.94 8.91
CA GLY A 54 5.20 4.95 8.07
C GLY A 54 4.23 5.96 7.46
N PHE A 55 4.73 6.74 6.50
CA PHE A 55 4.07 7.94 5.99
C PHE A 55 4.20 8.05 4.47
N SER A 56 3.21 8.68 3.85
CA SER A 56 3.28 9.13 2.46
C SER A 56 3.22 10.66 2.38
N GLN A 57 3.86 11.20 1.35
CA GLN A 57 3.73 12.60 0.97
C GLN A 57 2.38 12.84 0.28
N CYS A 58 1.81 14.03 0.47
CA CYS A 58 0.56 14.50 -0.11
C CYS A 58 0.50 14.30 -1.63
N GLN A 59 1.60 14.54 -2.34
CA GLN A 59 1.63 14.34 -3.79
C GLN A 59 1.23 12.94 -4.27
N PHE A 60 1.42 11.90 -3.43
CA PHE A 60 1.12 10.51 -3.80
C PHE A 60 -0.31 10.07 -3.48
N PHE A 61 -1.02 10.76 -2.58
CA PHE A 61 -2.41 10.44 -2.23
C PHE A 61 -3.42 11.54 -2.61
N ARG A 62 -2.96 12.72 -3.06
CA ARG A 62 -3.83 13.84 -3.42
C ARG A 62 -4.94 13.44 -4.40
N GLY A 63 -4.59 12.69 -5.45
CA GLY A 63 -5.57 12.21 -6.43
C GLY A 63 -6.68 11.41 -5.76
N HIS A 64 -6.32 10.46 -4.90
CA HIS A 64 -7.26 9.61 -4.18
C HIS A 64 -8.22 10.43 -3.30
N ILE A 65 -7.68 11.33 -2.46
CA ILE A 65 -8.51 12.08 -1.51
C ILE A 65 -9.38 13.15 -2.17
N TYR A 66 -9.13 13.59 -3.41
CA TYR A 66 -9.91 14.64 -4.08
C TYR A 66 -10.81 14.12 -5.19
N ASN A 67 -10.43 13.06 -5.90
CA ASN A 67 -11.08 12.63 -7.14
C ASN A 67 -11.77 11.27 -7.04
N ASP A 68 -11.34 10.40 -6.12
CA ASP A 68 -11.89 9.05 -6.02
C ASP A 68 -13.15 9.01 -5.15
N THR A 69 -13.99 8.00 -5.40
CA THR A 69 -15.27 7.81 -4.71
C THR A 69 -15.26 6.63 -3.73
N ASN A 70 -14.21 5.81 -3.75
CA ASN A 70 -14.03 4.63 -2.89
C ASN A 70 -13.31 4.96 -1.57
N ILE A 71 -13.45 6.19 -1.07
CA ILE A 71 -12.81 6.69 0.16
C ILE A 71 -13.86 7.26 1.11
N ASP A 72 -13.73 6.97 2.41
CA ASP A 72 -14.57 7.52 3.47
C ASP A 72 -14.52 9.06 3.42
N PRO A 73 -15.64 9.76 3.18
CA PRO A 73 -15.65 11.22 3.02
C PRO A 73 -15.08 11.97 4.24
N ALA A 74 -15.27 11.43 5.45
CA ALA A 74 -14.71 12.02 6.66
C ALA A 74 -13.18 11.87 6.72
N PHE A 75 -12.66 10.71 6.32
CA PHE A 75 -11.22 10.48 6.21
C PHE A 75 -10.58 11.35 5.11
N ALA A 76 -11.22 11.46 3.94
CA ALA A 76 -10.79 12.37 2.88
C ALA A 76 -10.73 13.80 3.39
N ALA A 77 -11.79 14.30 4.05
CA ALA A 77 -11.82 15.64 4.64
C ALA A 77 -10.69 15.85 5.68
N LEU A 78 -10.40 14.84 6.51
CA LEU A 78 -9.29 14.87 7.46
C LEU A 78 -7.93 15.01 6.75
N ARG A 79 -7.68 14.25 5.68
CA ARG A 79 -6.43 14.33 4.90
C ARG A 79 -6.29 15.67 4.15
N ARG A 80 -7.39 16.25 3.67
CA ARG A 80 -7.41 17.55 2.99
C ARG A 80 -7.01 18.73 3.89
N GLN A 81 -7.04 18.57 5.23
CA GLN A 81 -6.58 19.61 6.16
C GLN A 81 -5.08 19.89 6.03
N THR A 82 -4.29 18.90 5.65
CA THR A 82 -2.83 19.01 5.52
C THR A 82 -2.33 18.76 4.09
N CYS A 83 -3.21 18.47 3.14
CA CYS A 83 -2.86 18.22 1.74
C CYS A 83 -3.69 19.14 0.83
N ALA A 84 -3.06 20.17 0.26
CA ALA A 84 -3.76 21.15 -0.57
C ALA A 84 -4.22 20.55 -1.90
N ALA A 85 -5.33 21.07 -2.44
CA ALA A 85 -5.94 20.58 -3.68
C ALA A 85 -5.07 20.79 -4.93
N ALA A 86 -4.34 21.91 -4.97
CA ALA A 86 -3.49 22.27 -6.11
C ALA A 86 -2.02 22.00 -5.78
N ALA A 87 -1.37 21.19 -6.62
CA ALA A 87 0.09 21.04 -6.61
C ALA A 87 0.78 22.34 -7.09
N PRO A 88 2.02 22.64 -6.65
CA PRO A 88 2.83 21.84 -5.73
C PRO A 88 2.63 22.18 -4.24
N ALA A 89 1.59 22.96 -3.91
CA ALA A 89 1.38 23.42 -2.54
C ALA A 89 1.17 22.22 -1.60
N GLY A 90 2.04 22.12 -0.59
CA GLY A 90 1.99 21.06 0.41
C GLY A 90 2.33 19.66 -0.12
N ASP A 91 2.96 19.52 -1.29
CA ASP A 91 3.34 18.20 -1.86
C ASP A 91 4.08 17.31 -0.87
N SER A 92 5.01 17.89 -0.11
CA SER A 92 5.83 17.19 0.88
C SER A 92 5.17 16.97 2.24
N ASN A 93 3.95 17.48 2.45
CA ASN A 93 3.24 17.27 3.71
C ASN A 93 2.94 15.78 3.90
N LEU A 94 3.22 15.29 5.11
CA LEU A 94 3.12 13.87 5.42
C LEU A 94 1.76 13.51 5.99
N ALA A 95 1.25 12.34 5.62
CA ALA A 95 0.17 11.66 6.31
C ALA A 95 0.58 10.21 6.59
N PRO A 96 0.22 9.65 7.75
CA PRO A 96 0.49 8.25 8.05
C PRO A 96 -0.35 7.35 7.14
N PHE A 97 0.23 6.23 6.70
CA PHE A 97 -0.49 5.19 5.97
C PHE A 97 -1.60 4.59 6.84
N ASP A 98 -1.28 4.32 8.11
CA ASP A 98 -2.23 3.82 9.10
C ASP A 98 -2.67 4.91 10.07
N ALA A 99 -3.95 5.28 10.05
CA ALA A 99 -4.47 6.32 10.95
C ALA A 99 -4.69 5.84 12.40
N GLN A 100 -4.71 4.54 12.66
CA GLN A 100 -4.98 3.93 13.96
C GLN A 100 -3.69 3.69 14.75
N THR A 101 -2.68 3.06 14.13
CA THR A 101 -1.48 2.55 14.81
C THR A 101 -0.19 2.84 14.03
N GLN A 102 0.01 4.12 13.70
CA GLN A 102 1.09 4.68 12.85
C GLN A 102 2.52 4.11 13.02
N LEU A 103 2.86 3.61 14.22
CA LEU A 103 4.20 3.16 14.60
C LEU A 103 4.25 1.68 15.04
N VAL A 104 3.14 0.94 14.90
CA VAL A 104 3.05 -0.46 15.30
C VAL A 104 2.83 -1.31 14.06
N PHE A 105 3.64 -2.35 13.89
CA PHE A 105 3.43 -3.31 12.83
C PHE A 105 2.32 -4.29 13.22
N ASP A 106 1.10 -4.03 12.78
CA ASP A 106 -0.08 -4.85 13.06
C ASP A 106 -1.00 -4.98 11.82
N ASN A 107 -2.25 -5.39 12.02
CA ASN A 107 -3.21 -5.58 10.93
C ASN A 107 -4.23 -4.44 10.78
N ALA A 108 -4.00 -3.29 11.43
CA ALA A 108 -4.87 -2.12 11.35
C ALA A 108 -4.96 -1.56 9.93
N TYR A 109 -3.91 -1.69 9.12
CA TYR A 109 -3.92 -1.41 7.68
C TYR A 109 -5.14 -2.02 6.99
N TYR A 110 -5.38 -3.32 7.17
CA TYR A 110 -6.50 -4.01 6.53
C TYR A 110 -7.85 -3.59 7.09
N ARG A 111 -7.92 -3.27 8.39
CA ARG A 111 -9.14 -2.70 8.99
C ARG A 111 -9.47 -1.32 8.42
N ASN A 112 -8.45 -0.52 8.11
CA ASN A 112 -8.60 0.77 7.43
C ASN A 112 -9.15 0.57 6.02
N LEU A 113 -8.63 -0.39 5.22
CA LEU A 113 -9.14 -0.65 3.88
C LEU A 113 -10.63 -1.04 3.87
N VAL A 114 -11.04 -1.90 4.82
CA VAL A 114 -12.45 -2.29 4.98
C VAL A 114 -13.34 -1.09 5.33
N ALA A 115 -12.80 -0.12 6.07
CA ALA A 115 -13.47 1.13 6.41
C ALA A 115 -13.36 2.22 5.33
N GLN A 116 -12.81 1.91 4.14
CA GLN A 116 -12.53 2.87 3.07
C GLN A 116 -11.57 3.99 3.49
N ARG A 117 -10.58 3.64 4.32
CA ARG A 117 -9.56 4.54 4.87
C ARG A 117 -8.15 4.18 4.41
N GLY A 118 -8.01 3.54 3.25
CA GLY A 118 -6.73 3.43 2.57
C GLY A 118 -6.20 4.81 2.20
N LEU A 119 -4.89 5.06 2.38
CA LEU A 119 -4.32 6.37 2.09
C LEU A 119 -4.06 6.53 0.59
N LEU A 120 -3.42 5.54 -0.04
CA LEU A 120 -3.15 5.56 -1.47
C LEU A 120 -4.32 4.95 -2.25
N HIS A 121 -4.45 5.37 -3.52
CA HIS A 121 -5.36 4.71 -4.45
C HIS A 121 -5.07 3.19 -4.54
N SER A 122 -3.81 2.82 -4.74
CA SER A 122 -3.35 1.41 -4.75
C SER A 122 -3.65 0.62 -3.48
N ASP A 123 -3.73 1.27 -2.31
CA ASP A 123 -4.15 0.61 -1.07
C ASP A 123 -5.64 0.24 -1.15
N GLN A 124 -6.47 1.20 -1.52
CA GLN A 124 -7.92 1.02 -1.54
C GLN A 124 -8.37 0.07 -2.66
N GLU A 125 -7.59 -0.08 -3.72
CA GLU A 125 -7.81 -1.06 -4.80
C GLU A 125 -7.74 -2.53 -4.34
N LEU A 126 -7.11 -2.81 -3.18
CA LEU A 126 -7.15 -4.15 -2.57
C LEU A 126 -8.52 -4.48 -1.96
N PHE A 127 -9.35 -3.46 -1.69
CA PHE A 127 -10.69 -3.62 -1.13
C PHE A 127 -11.70 -2.71 -1.85
N ASN A 128 -12.10 -3.14 -3.05
CA ASN A 128 -12.97 -2.36 -3.94
C ASN A 128 -13.97 -3.25 -4.71
N GLY A 129 -14.43 -4.35 -4.10
CA GLY A 129 -15.34 -5.31 -4.73
C GLY A 129 -14.64 -6.27 -5.70
N ALA A 130 -13.37 -6.58 -5.46
CA ALA A 130 -12.52 -7.34 -6.37
C ALA A 130 -11.94 -8.61 -5.72
N SER A 131 -10.99 -9.24 -6.42
CA SER A 131 -10.46 -10.57 -6.05
C SER A 131 -9.73 -10.63 -4.71
N GLN A 132 -9.25 -9.49 -4.19
CA GLN A 132 -8.49 -9.43 -2.93
C GLN A 132 -9.37 -9.15 -1.70
N ASP A 133 -10.64 -8.76 -1.86
CA ASP A 133 -11.52 -8.37 -0.75
C ASP A 133 -11.62 -9.42 0.36
N ALA A 134 -11.74 -10.70 -0.03
CA ALA A 134 -11.85 -11.80 0.91
C ALA A 134 -10.58 -11.96 1.77
N LEU A 135 -9.41 -11.75 1.17
CA LEU A 135 -8.13 -11.85 1.86
C LEU A 135 -7.89 -10.64 2.79
N VAL A 136 -8.24 -9.44 2.33
CA VAL A 136 -8.20 -8.23 3.18
C VAL A 136 -9.05 -8.40 4.44
N ARG A 137 -10.27 -8.93 4.32
CA ARG A 137 -11.12 -9.25 5.50
C ARG A 137 -10.49 -10.29 6.42
N GLN A 138 -9.86 -11.32 5.86
CA GLN A 138 -9.16 -12.34 6.65
C GLN A 138 -7.99 -11.74 7.43
N TYR A 139 -7.14 -10.94 6.79
CA TYR A 139 -6.03 -10.27 7.49
C TYR A 139 -6.52 -9.28 8.55
N GLY A 140 -7.58 -8.52 8.26
CA GLY A 140 -8.18 -7.59 9.24
C GLY A 140 -8.78 -8.28 10.48
N SER A 141 -9.20 -9.54 10.37
CA SER A 141 -9.78 -10.33 11.48
C SER A 141 -8.79 -11.31 12.13
N ASN A 142 -7.71 -11.66 11.44
CA ASN A 142 -6.72 -12.62 11.89
C ASN A 142 -5.29 -12.06 11.76
N PRO A 143 -4.77 -11.37 12.79
CA PRO A 143 -3.42 -10.80 12.75
C PRO A 143 -2.32 -11.86 12.62
N ALA A 144 -2.55 -13.08 13.13
CA ALA A 144 -1.58 -14.17 13.02
C ALA A 144 -1.44 -14.68 11.58
N LEU A 145 -2.55 -14.74 10.84
CA LEU A 145 -2.54 -15.09 9.42
C LEU A 145 -1.77 -14.05 8.60
N PHE A 146 -2.05 -12.76 8.83
CA PHE A 146 -1.30 -11.67 8.20
C PHE A 146 0.20 -11.80 8.50
N ALA A 147 0.59 -11.93 9.77
CA ALA A 147 1.99 -12.02 10.15
C ALA A 147 2.70 -13.21 9.49
N ALA A 148 2.04 -14.38 9.43
CA ALA A 148 2.59 -15.57 8.79
C ALA A 148 2.82 -15.36 7.28
N ASP A 149 1.82 -14.82 6.58
CA ASP A 149 1.93 -14.57 5.13
C ASP A 149 2.90 -13.43 4.82
N PHE A 150 2.97 -12.39 5.65
CA PHE A 150 3.94 -11.31 5.50
C PHE A 150 5.37 -11.85 5.60
N VAL A 151 5.66 -12.70 6.59
CA VAL A 151 6.97 -13.35 6.72
C VAL A 151 7.28 -14.21 5.49
N ALA A 152 6.32 -15.01 5.02
CA ALA A 152 6.51 -15.85 3.83
C ALA A 152 6.79 -15.01 2.57
N ALA A 153 6.02 -13.94 2.35
CA ALA A 153 6.18 -13.04 1.21
C ALA A 153 7.49 -12.25 1.28
N MET A 154 7.91 -11.80 2.47
CA MET A 154 9.20 -11.13 2.66
C MET A 154 10.38 -12.07 2.41
N ILE A 155 10.28 -13.34 2.81
CA ILE A 155 11.31 -14.36 2.49
C ILE A 155 11.37 -14.61 0.99
N LYS A 156 10.24 -14.61 0.29
CA LYS A 156 10.16 -14.80 -1.16
C LYS A 156 10.66 -13.59 -1.95
N MET A 157 10.43 -12.38 -1.45
CA MET A 157 10.87 -11.13 -2.06
C MET A 157 12.38 -10.93 -1.96
N GLY A 158 12.98 -11.33 -0.84
CA GLY A 158 14.43 -11.26 -0.64
C GLY A 158 15.15 -12.33 -1.42
#